data_AF-A0A957Z8D2-F1
#
_entry.id   AF-A0A957Z8D2-F1
#
_cell.length_a   1.000
_cell.length_b   1.000
_cell.length_c   1.000
_cell.angle_alpha   90.00
_cell.angle_beta   90.00
_cell.angle_gamma   90.00
#
_symmetry.space_group_name_H-M   'P 1'
#
loop_
_entity.id
_entity.type
_entity.pdbx_description
1 polymer ?
#
loop_
_entity_poly.entity_id
_entity_poly.type
_entity_poly.pdbx_seq_one_letter_code
_entity_poly.pdbx_strand_id
1 'polypeptide(L)'
;MVFEYDRFRVVQAFELPADAADKALDGIAAAPLTGPTVLALRPLNGKESFDLTMQAMGGYSLSAHPELWRPYESERSAVLTVAKPVANLKSTFPAQWKQLNEMLTKFNMPLHQLSYLPIVAKSEVYWMAVLDRESGAIIGYLPFNSYDGVFVKVK
;
A
#
# COMPACT_ATOMS: atom_id res chain seq x y z
N MET A 1 7.16 2.87 -1.99
CA MET A 1 5.81 2.28 -1.87
C MET A 1 4.87 3.41 -1.50
N VAL A 2 3.73 3.53 -2.17
CA VAL A 2 2.81 4.66 -2.01
C VAL A 2 1.42 4.16 -1.66
N PHE A 3 0.77 4.73 -0.65
CA PHE A 3 -0.65 4.51 -0.37
C PHE A 3 -1.50 5.26 -1.41
N GLU A 4 -2.21 4.50 -2.25
CA GLU A 4 -3.08 4.95 -3.34
C GLU A 4 -4.55 4.72 -2.94
N TYR A 5 -4.98 5.43 -1.91
CA TYR A 5 -6.36 5.52 -1.38
C TYR A 5 -7.00 4.24 -0.82
N ASP A 6 -6.77 3.06 -1.40
CA ASP A 6 -7.35 1.78 -0.97
C ASP A 6 -6.33 0.64 -0.91
N ARG A 7 -5.11 0.89 -1.38
CA ARG A 7 -4.02 -0.09 -1.46
C ARG A 7 -2.67 0.60 -1.39
N PHE A 8 -1.63 -0.18 -1.13
CA PHE A 8 -0.27 0.26 -1.39
C PHE A 8 0.16 -0.16 -2.79
N ARG A 9 0.88 0.71 -3.50
CA ARG A 9 1.54 0.39 -4.76
C ARG A 9 3.04 0.53 -4.63
N VAL A 10 3.78 -0.44 -5.16
CA VAL A 10 5.22 -0.32 -5.35
C VAL A 10 5.45 0.40 -6.68
N VAL A 11 6.07 1.57 -6.61
CA VAL A 11 6.48 2.37 -7.77
C VAL A 11 7.97 2.18 -7.98
N GLN A 12 8.36 1.80 -9.19
CA GLN A 12 9.74 1.62 -9.60
C GLN A 12 10.29 2.92 -10.20
N ALA A 13 11.60 3.13 -10.09
CA ALA A 13 12.23 4.38 -10.53
C ALA A 13 11.99 4.70 -12.01
N PHE A 14 11.89 3.68 -12.88
CA PHE A 14 11.62 3.90 -14.31
C PHE A 14 10.17 4.29 -14.62
N GLU A 15 9.24 4.11 -13.68
CA GLU A 15 7.85 4.55 -13.82
C GLU A 15 7.71 6.05 -13.54
N LEU A 16 8.75 6.67 -12.96
CA LEU A 16 8.75 8.10 -12.64
C LEU A 16 9.16 8.94 -13.85
N PRO A 17 8.57 10.13 -14.03
CA PRO A 17 8.99 11.05 -15.07
C PRO A 17 10.41 11.59 -14.78
N ALA A 18 11.10 12.04 -15.82
CA ALA A 18 12.48 12.53 -15.68
C ALA A 18 12.61 13.74 -14.74
N ASP A 19 11.54 14.53 -14.60
CA ASP A 19 11.44 15.71 -13.73
C ASP A 19 10.81 15.39 -12.36
N ALA A 20 10.77 14.11 -11.95
CA ALA A 20 10.10 13.69 -10.71
C ALA A 20 10.66 14.36 -9.45
N ALA A 21 11.98 14.59 -9.40
CA ALA A 21 12.63 15.25 -8.27
C ALA A 21 12.17 16.70 -8.11
N ASP A 22 11.89 17.39 -9.22
CA ASP A 22 11.44 18.79 -9.22
C ASP A 22 9.95 18.93 -8.82
N LYS A 23 9.18 17.86 -9.02
CA LYS A 23 7.74 17.81 -8.71
C LYS A 23 7.42 17.31 -7.30
N ALA A 24 8.32 16.53 -6.71
CA ALA A 24 8.14 16.01 -5.36
C ALA A 24 8.18 17.15 -4.34
N LEU A 25 7.42 17.00 -3.24
CA LEU A 25 7.49 17.93 -2.12
C LEU A 25 8.91 17.93 -1.51
N ASP A 26 9.39 19.08 -1.05
CA ASP A 26 10.64 19.20 -0.32
C ASP A 26 10.76 18.16 0.81
N GLY A 27 11.93 17.52 0.87
CA GLY A 27 12.20 16.43 1.83
C GLY A 27 11.74 15.04 1.39
N ILE A 28 11.04 14.91 0.25
CA ILE A 28 10.72 13.63 -0.36
C ILE A 28 11.69 13.35 -1.51
N ALA A 29 12.58 12.37 -1.32
CA ALA A 29 13.45 11.90 -2.38
C ALA A 29 12.68 11.00 -3.37
N ALA A 30 12.63 11.40 -4.64
CA ALA A 30 12.20 10.53 -5.72
C ALA A 30 13.28 9.46 -5.98
N ALA A 31 12.95 8.18 -5.76
CA ALA A 31 13.85 7.02 -5.91
C ALA A 31 15.12 7.02 -5.03
N PRO A 32 14.99 6.92 -3.69
CA PRO A 32 16.15 6.87 -2.80
C PRO A 32 16.92 5.56 -2.91
N LEU A 33 18.25 5.65 -2.79
CA LEU A 33 19.17 4.50 -2.82
C LEU A 33 19.16 3.68 -1.52
N THR A 34 18.68 4.26 -0.41
CA THR A 34 18.68 3.66 0.93
C THR A 34 17.53 2.68 1.17
N GLY A 35 16.69 2.44 0.16
CA GLY A 35 15.53 1.56 0.25
C GLY A 35 14.21 2.28 -0.05
N PRO A 36 13.09 1.54 -0.06
CA PRO A 36 11.80 2.08 -0.45
C PRO A 36 11.27 3.05 0.61
N THR A 37 11.02 4.30 0.22
CA THR A 37 10.24 5.24 1.04
C THR A 37 8.77 4.84 1.04
N VAL A 38 8.13 4.89 2.19
CA VAL A 38 6.67 4.78 2.31
C VAL A 38 6.08 6.18 2.21
N LEU A 39 5.22 6.39 1.23
CA LEU A 39 4.54 7.64 0.96
C LEU A 39 3.03 7.41 0.90
N ALA A 40 2.26 8.50 0.83
CA ALA A 40 0.84 8.47 0.54
C ALA A 40 0.50 9.52 -0.51
N LEU A 41 -0.62 9.33 -1.20
CA LEU A 41 -1.19 10.37 -2.05
C LEU A 41 -2.04 11.32 -1.22
N ARG A 42 -1.87 12.62 -1.44
CA ARG A 42 -2.82 13.63 -0.93
C ARG A 42 -4.21 13.38 -1.52
N PRO A 43 -5.28 13.85 -0.86
CA PRO A 43 -6.62 13.85 -1.45
C PRO A 43 -6.64 14.59 -2.80
N LEU A 44 -7.36 14.01 -3.76
CA LEU A 44 -7.63 14.65 -5.06
C LEU A 44 -8.84 15.56 -4.94
N ASN A 45 -8.85 16.62 -5.75
CA ASN A 45 -10.07 17.41 -5.99
C ASN A 45 -10.87 16.83 -7.17
N GLY A 46 -12.13 17.25 -7.33
CA GLY A 46 -13.06 16.65 -8.28
C GLY A 46 -12.62 16.70 -9.75
N LYS A 47 -11.98 17.79 -10.21
CA LYS A 47 -11.48 17.91 -11.59
C LYS A 47 -10.25 17.03 -11.80
N GLU A 48 -9.30 17.12 -10.88
CA GLU A 48 -8.06 16.34 -10.89
C GLU A 48 -8.33 14.83 -10.87
N SER A 49 -9.33 14.39 -10.10
CA SER A 49 -9.70 12.98 -10.01
C SER A 49 -10.10 12.38 -11.35
N PHE A 50 -10.82 13.12 -12.21
CA PHE A 50 -11.22 12.62 -13.53
C PHE A 50 -10.00 12.48 -14.46
N ASP A 51 -9.21 13.56 -14.59
CA ASP A 51 -8.07 13.62 -15.50
C ASP A 51 -7.02 12.55 -15.16
N LEU A 52 -6.73 12.36 -13.87
CA LEU A 52 -5.78 11.37 -13.40
C LEU A 52 -6.31 9.93 -13.51
N THR A 53 -7.62 9.71 -13.34
CA THR A 53 -8.22 8.38 -13.56
C THR A 53 -8.07 7.94 -15.02
N MET A 54 -8.25 8.87 -15.98
CA MET A 54 -8.03 8.57 -17.40
C MET A 54 -6.57 8.20 -17.70
N GLN A 55 -5.61 8.86 -17.06
CA GLN A 55 -4.19 8.50 -17.18
C GLN A 55 -3.88 7.13 -16.57
N ALA A 56 -4.48 6.81 -15.43
CA ALA A 56 -4.34 5.50 -14.78
C ALA A 56 -4.86 4.36 -15.66
N MET A 57 -5.94 4.58 -16.42
CA MET A 57 -6.42 3.61 -17.42
C MET A 57 -5.43 3.38 -18.57
N GLY A 58 -4.59 4.37 -18.88
CA GLY A 58 -3.47 4.25 -19.81
C GLY A 58 -2.24 3.53 -19.24
N GLY A 59 -2.31 3.04 -17.99
CA GLY A 59 -1.23 2.32 -17.31
C GLY A 59 -0.32 3.21 -16.48
N TYR A 60 -0.55 4.53 -16.43
CA TYR A 60 0.23 5.46 -15.61
C TYR A 60 -0.41 5.63 -14.23
N SER A 61 0.05 4.82 -13.26
CA SER A 61 -0.59 4.78 -11.94
C SER A 61 -0.52 6.13 -11.21
N LEU A 62 -1.55 6.45 -10.42
CA LEU A 62 -1.59 7.66 -9.59
C LEU A 62 -0.39 7.75 -8.63
N SER A 63 0.08 6.60 -8.14
CA SER A 63 1.26 6.53 -7.29
C SER A 63 2.55 7.02 -7.95
N ALA A 64 2.62 7.05 -9.28
CA ALA A 64 3.77 7.53 -10.04
C ALA A 64 3.78 9.05 -10.26
N HIS A 65 2.80 9.78 -9.70
CA HIS A 65 2.72 11.25 -9.74
C HIS A 65 3.38 11.89 -8.51
N PRO A 66 4.61 12.42 -8.60
CA PRO A 66 5.33 12.96 -7.45
C PRO A 66 4.68 14.18 -6.81
N GLU A 67 3.93 14.96 -7.60
CA GLU A 67 3.18 16.14 -7.16
C GLU A 67 2.02 15.80 -6.19
N LEU A 68 1.64 14.53 -6.11
CA LEU A 68 0.63 14.03 -5.18
C LEU A 68 1.23 13.50 -3.89
N TRP A 69 2.55 13.29 -3.83
CA TRP A 69 3.18 12.62 -2.71
C TRP A 69 3.15 13.44 -1.43
N ARG A 70 2.85 12.75 -0.34
CA ARG A 70 2.93 13.21 1.04
C ARG A 70 3.68 12.18 1.89
N PRO A 71 4.31 12.61 2.99
CA PRO A 71 4.79 11.67 4.01
C PRO A 71 3.66 10.73 4.44
N TYR A 72 3.94 9.45 4.58
CA TYR A 72 2.92 8.46 4.95
C TYR A 72 2.24 8.81 6.28
N GLU A 73 3.02 9.32 7.22
CA GLU A 73 2.61 9.76 8.55
C GLU A 73 1.44 10.76 8.50
N SER A 74 1.40 11.65 7.50
CA SER A 74 0.35 12.66 7.42
C SER A 74 -1.00 12.11 6.95
N GLU A 75 -1.03 10.92 6.35
CA GLU A 75 -2.22 10.32 5.75
C GLU A 75 -2.67 9.02 6.46
N ARG A 76 -2.11 8.68 7.63
CA ARG A 76 -2.45 7.45 8.37
C ARG A 76 -3.94 7.38 8.73
N SER A 77 -4.57 8.51 9.02
CA SER A 77 -6.02 8.57 9.24
C SER A 77 -6.81 8.09 8.03
N ALA A 78 -6.42 8.50 6.81
CA ALA A 78 -7.04 8.03 5.57
C ALA A 78 -6.81 6.52 5.37
N VAL A 79 -5.59 6.04 5.63
CA VAL A 79 -5.25 4.60 5.58
C VAL A 79 -6.17 3.78 6.49
N LEU A 80 -6.38 4.22 7.72
CA LEU A 80 -7.22 3.52 8.69
C LEU A 80 -8.70 3.47 8.27
N THR A 81 -9.20 4.43 7.49
CA THR A 81 -10.59 4.42 7.00
C THR A 81 -10.89 3.26 6.05
N VAL A 82 -9.88 2.78 5.32
CA VAL A 82 -10.02 1.71 4.31
C VAL A 82 -9.38 0.39 4.76
N ALA A 83 -8.54 0.42 5.79
CA ALA A 83 -7.86 -0.75 6.32
C ALA A 83 -8.86 -1.78 6.87
N LYS A 84 -8.72 -3.03 6.41
CA LYS A 84 -9.64 -4.12 6.77
C LYS A 84 -9.12 -4.85 8.01
N PRO A 85 -9.96 -5.21 8.99
CA PRO A 85 -9.54 -6.04 10.11
C PRO A 85 -8.97 -7.38 9.61
N VAL A 86 -7.83 -7.85 10.15
CA VAL A 86 -7.29 -9.17 9.76
C VAL A 86 -8.20 -10.32 10.14
N ALA A 87 -9.09 -10.12 11.13
CA ALA A 87 -10.11 -11.08 11.52
C ALA A 87 -11.04 -11.46 10.35
N ASN A 88 -11.25 -10.57 9.38
CA ASN A 88 -12.08 -10.83 8.20
C ASN A 88 -11.47 -11.93 7.31
N LEU A 89 -10.14 -12.10 7.32
CA LEU A 89 -9.46 -13.12 6.53
C LEU A 89 -9.89 -14.53 6.90
N LYS A 90 -10.32 -14.77 8.15
CA LYS A 90 -10.81 -16.08 8.60
C LYS A 90 -12.07 -16.51 7.85
N SER A 91 -12.99 -15.58 7.64
CA SER A 91 -14.23 -15.84 6.91
C SER A 91 -14.01 -15.86 5.40
N THR A 92 -13.13 -14.99 4.88
CA THR A 92 -12.88 -14.89 3.42
C THR A 92 -12.03 -16.03 2.90
N PHE A 93 -11.04 -16.47 3.68
CA PHE A 93 -10.05 -17.48 3.29
C PHE A 93 -9.91 -18.58 4.35
N PRO A 94 -10.99 -19.35 4.63
CA PRO A 94 -10.99 -20.34 5.71
C PRO A 94 -9.94 -21.45 5.51
N ALA A 95 -9.65 -21.82 4.26
CA ALA A 95 -8.65 -22.84 3.94
C ALA A 95 -7.22 -22.39 4.26
N GLN A 96 -6.91 -21.10 4.10
CA GLN A 96 -5.61 -20.50 4.34
C GLN A 96 -5.46 -19.96 5.76
N TRP A 97 -6.56 -19.86 6.52
CA TRP A 97 -6.59 -19.20 7.82
C TRP A 97 -5.56 -19.74 8.80
N LYS A 98 -5.36 -21.07 8.85
CA LYS A 98 -4.37 -21.68 9.76
C LYS A 98 -2.98 -21.07 9.53
N GLN A 99 -2.53 -21.06 8.27
CA GLN A 99 -1.23 -20.53 7.89
C GLN A 99 -1.15 -19.01 8.09
N LEU A 100 -2.20 -18.27 7.71
CA LEU A 100 -2.25 -16.81 7.94
C LEU A 100 -2.16 -16.46 9.42
N ASN A 101 -2.93 -17.16 10.27
CA ASN A 101 -2.93 -16.94 11.70
C ASN A 101 -1.55 -17.21 12.31
N GLU A 102 -0.87 -18.28 11.90
CA GLU A 102 0.51 -18.57 12.32
C GLU A 102 1.52 -17.49 11.92
N MET A 103 1.30 -16.80 10.79
CA MET A 103 2.15 -15.67 10.38
C MET A 103 1.79 -14.39 11.14
N LEU A 104 0.49 -14.12 11.34
CA LEU A 104 -0.01 -12.94 12.02
C LEU A 104 0.38 -12.92 13.51
N THR A 105 0.42 -14.07 14.18
CA THR A 105 0.84 -14.15 15.59
C THR A 105 2.32 -13.79 15.80
N LYS A 106 3.17 -13.87 14.76
CA LYS A 106 4.59 -13.47 14.85
C LYS A 106 4.78 -11.96 15.03
N PHE A 107 3.76 -11.14 14.75
CA PHE A 107 3.82 -9.70 15.01
C PHE A 107 3.69 -9.36 16.51
N ASN A 108 3.48 -10.35 17.40
CA ASN A 108 3.36 -10.16 18.85
C ASN A 108 2.26 -9.15 19.25
N MET A 109 1.24 -8.97 18.41
CA MET A 109 0.08 -8.13 18.67
C MET A 109 -1.22 -8.95 18.59
N PRO A 110 -2.24 -8.63 19.40
CA PRO A 110 -3.55 -9.25 19.28
C PRO A 110 -4.19 -9.01 17.91
N LEU A 111 -4.80 -10.04 17.31
CA LEU A 111 -5.40 -9.94 15.97
C LEU A 111 -6.46 -8.82 15.83
N HIS A 112 -7.16 -8.47 16.92
CA HIS A 112 -8.16 -7.39 16.89
C HIS A 112 -7.54 -5.99 16.78
N GLN A 113 -6.25 -5.85 17.09
CA GLN A 113 -5.46 -4.62 16.90
C GLN A 113 -4.78 -4.58 15.52
N LEU A 114 -4.95 -5.62 14.70
CA LEU A 114 -4.34 -5.70 13.39
C LEU A 114 -5.35 -5.41 12.29
N SER A 115 -4.92 -4.60 11.35
CA SER A 115 -5.62 -4.39 10.08
C SER A 115 -4.68 -4.64 8.91
N TYR A 116 -5.21 -4.69 7.70
CA TYR A 116 -4.42 -4.94 6.51
C TYR A 116 -4.89 -4.13 5.33
N LEU A 117 -3.95 -3.92 4.40
CA LEU A 117 -4.20 -3.43 3.06
C LEU A 117 -3.41 -4.25 2.03
N PRO A 118 -3.96 -4.45 0.83
CA PRO A 118 -3.23 -5.08 -0.26
C PRO A 118 -2.07 -4.19 -0.71
N ILE A 119 -0.97 -4.83 -1.09
CA ILE A 119 0.17 -4.23 -1.80
C ILE A 119 0.15 -4.77 -3.21
N VAL A 120 0.21 -3.87 -4.19
CA VAL A 120 0.31 -4.20 -5.61
C VAL A 120 1.71 -3.85 -6.10
N ALA A 121 2.46 -4.85 -6.54
CA ALA A 121 3.74 -4.68 -7.22
C ALA A 121 3.63 -5.31 -8.61
N LYS A 122 3.65 -4.48 -9.67
CA LYS A 122 3.31 -4.92 -11.04
C LYS A 122 1.92 -5.61 -11.10
N SER A 123 1.57 -6.23 -12.23
CA SER A 123 0.23 -6.80 -12.47
C SER A 123 -0.08 -8.07 -11.66
N GLU A 124 0.93 -8.76 -11.12
CA GLU A 124 0.78 -10.13 -10.62
C GLU A 124 1.36 -10.40 -9.22
N VAL A 125 2.07 -9.44 -8.61
CA VAL A 125 2.66 -9.64 -7.27
C VAL A 125 1.85 -8.87 -6.24
N TYR A 126 1.05 -9.62 -5.48
CA TYR A 126 0.18 -9.08 -4.44
C TYR A 126 0.67 -9.52 -3.07
N TRP A 127 1.18 -8.58 -2.30
CA TRP A 127 1.51 -8.78 -0.90
C TRP A 127 0.43 -8.15 -0.03
N MET A 128 0.54 -8.31 1.27
CA MET A 128 -0.35 -7.69 2.23
C MET A 128 0.49 -6.89 3.23
N ALA A 129 0.21 -5.60 3.37
CA ALA A 129 0.71 -4.80 4.49
C ALA A 129 -0.14 -5.12 5.72
N VAL A 130 0.52 -5.41 6.83
CA VAL A 130 -0.11 -5.53 8.15
C VAL A 130 0.12 -4.23 8.88
N LEU A 131 -0.97 -3.69 9.42
CA LEU A 131 -1.03 -2.38 10.04
C LEU A 131 -1.51 -2.50 11.49
N ASP A 132 -0.94 -1.69 12.36
CA ASP A 132 -1.55 -1.37 13.65
C ASP A 132 -2.84 -0.57 13.40
N ARG A 133 -3.95 -1.06 13.95
CA ARG A 133 -5.29 -0.49 13.78
C ARG A 133 -5.48 0.84 14.53
N GLU A 134 -4.68 1.13 15.53
CA GLU A 134 -4.75 2.39 16.29
C GLU A 134 -3.92 3.47 15.62
N SER A 135 -2.64 3.18 15.36
CA SER A 135 -1.69 4.18 14.87
C SER A 135 -1.66 4.29 13.34
N GLY A 136 -2.15 3.28 12.62
CA GLY A 136 -1.96 3.15 11.18
C GLY A 136 -0.52 2.86 10.78
N ALA A 137 0.37 2.49 11.72
CA ALA A 137 1.75 2.15 11.39
C ALA A 137 1.80 0.79 10.68
N ILE A 138 2.67 0.69 9.65
CA ILE A 138 2.99 -0.60 9.04
C ILE A 138 3.88 -1.38 10.00
N ILE A 139 3.38 -2.51 10.48
CA ILE A 139 4.13 -3.40 11.40
C ILE A 139 4.81 -4.55 10.67
N GLY A 140 4.43 -4.80 9.41
CA GLY A 140 5.14 -5.72 8.55
C GLY A 140 4.35 -6.13 7.32
N TYR A 141 4.82 -7.19 6.68
CA TYR A 141 4.35 -7.62 5.37
C TYR A 141 4.17 -9.13 5.30
N LEU A 142 3.14 -9.57 4.59
CA LEU A 142 2.88 -10.99 4.36
C LEU A 142 2.84 -11.27 2.84
N PRO A 143 3.46 -12.37 2.38
CA PRO A 143 3.42 -12.79 0.97
C PRO A 143 2.08 -13.48 0.66
N PHE A 144 0.99 -12.74 0.81
CA PHE A 144 -0.37 -13.22 0.63
C PHE A 144 -1.18 -12.23 -0.20
N ASN A 145 -1.85 -12.73 -1.23
CA ASN A 145 -2.76 -11.96 -2.03
C ASN A 145 -4.15 -11.96 -1.40
N SER A 146 -4.54 -10.83 -0.82
CA SER A 146 -5.86 -10.69 -0.18
C SER A 146 -7.04 -10.58 -1.15
N TYR A 147 -6.80 -10.58 -2.46
CA TYR A 147 -7.87 -10.58 -3.47
C TYR A 147 -8.33 -11.99 -3.85
N ASP A 148 -7.40 -12.94 -4.00
CA ASP A 148 -7.70 -14.30 -4.49
C ASP A 148 -7.33 -15.42 -3.48
N GLY A 149 -6.66 -15.08 -2.37
CA GLY A 149 -6.31 -16.04 -1.33
C GLY A 149 -5.05 -16.85 -1.60
N VAL A 150 -4.20 -16.40 -2.52
CA VAL A 150 -2.98 -17.12 -2.93
C VAL A 150 -1.75 -16.62 -2.17
N PHE A 151 -0.91 -17.54 -1.68
CA PHE A 151 0.42 -17.20 -1.17
C PHE A 151 1.39 -16.95 -2.31
N VAL A 152 2.10 -15.82 -2.24
CA VAL A 152 3.15 -15.48 -3.20
C VAL A 152 4.38 -16.33 -2.91
N LYS A 153 4.91 -17.01 -3.93
CA LYS A 153 6.18 -17.72 -3.83
C LYS A 153 7.32 -16.70 -3.74
N VAL A 154 7.93 -16.57 -2.57
CA VAL A 154 9.17 -15.82 -2.39
C VAL A 154 10.31 -16.77 -2.80
N LYS A 155 11.03 -16.41 -3.87
CA LYS A 155 12.25 -17.11 -4.29
C LYS A 155 13.45 -16.55 -3.54
#